data_AF-A0A7J4DDT6-F1
#
_entry.id   AF-A0A7J4DDT6-F1
#
_cell.length_a   1.000
_cell.length_b   1.000
_cell.length_c   1.000
_cell.angle_alpha   90.00
_cell.angle_beta   90.00
_cell.angle_gamma   90.00
#
_symmetry.space_group_name_H-M   'P 1'
#
loop_
_entity.id
_entity.type
_entity.pdbx_description
1 polymer ?
#
loop_
_entity_poly.entity_id
_entity_poly.type
_entity_poly.pdbx_seq_one_letter_code
_entity_poly.pdbx_strand_id
1 'polypeptide(L)'
;MADGVAIAMWSGPRNISTAMMYSFDNRRDCFAIDEPLYAHYLAQTGIQHPGAGKVIAHYESDSAKVVDYLTGQIPGDASIWYQKHMCHHILPGMDTDWLDPLFNCFLLRDPREVL
;
A
#
# COMPACT_ATOMS: atom_id res chain seq x y z
N MET A 1 -10.88 -21.95 10.86
CA MET A 1 -10.38 -20.59 11.11
C MET A 1 -10.84 -19.80 9.90
N ALA A 2 -11.67 -18.78 10.05
CA ALA A 2 -12.07 -18.02 8.86
C ALA A 2 -10.81 -17.35 8.32
N ASP A 3 -10.41 -17.71 7.10
CA ASP A 3 -9.27 -17.13 6.41
C ASP A 3 -9.48 -15.62 6.36
N GLY A 4 -8.60 -14.86 7.00
CA GLY A 4 -8.70 -13.40 7.02
C GLY A 4 -8.50 -12.83 5.61
N VAL A 5 -8.90 -11.57 5.42
CA VAL A 5 -8.93 -10.92 4.11
C VAL A 5 -7.83 -9.85 4.02
N ALA A 6 -6.92 -9.99 3.05
CA ALA A 6 -5.97 -8.95 2.68
C ALA A 6 -6.52 -8.11 1.52
N ILE A 7 -6.75 -6.83 1.77
CA ILE A 7 -7.30 -5.86 0.81
C ILE A 7 -6.16 -4.98 0.30
N ALA A 8 -5.86 -5.05 -0.98
CA ALA A 8 -4.99 -4.10 -1.66
C ALA A 8 -5.85 -2.96 -2.20
N MET A 9 -5.90 -1.83 -1.48
CA MET A 9 -6.62 -0.64 -1.90
C MET A 9 -5.72 0.29 -2.72
N TRP A 10 -5.95 0.31 -4.01
CA TRP A 10 -5.20 1.07 -5.00
C TRP A 10 -5.81 2.44 -5.24
N SER A 11 -4.98 3.47 -5.28
CA SER A 11 -5.42 4.84 -5.55
C SER A 11 -4.39 5.66 -6.33
N GLY A 12 -4.87 6.69 -7.02
CA GLY A 12 -4.03 7.80 -7.49
C GLY A 12 -3.90 8.89 -6.41
N PRO A 13 -3.09 9.93 -6.65
CA PRO A 13 -3.05 11.10 -5.78
C PRO A 13 -4.44 11.73 -5.58
N ARG A 14 -4.67 12.30 -4.39
CA ARG A 14 -5.90 13.06 -4.02
C ARG A 14 -7.22 12.26 -4.10
N ASN A 15 -7.14 10.95 -3.88
CA ASN A 15 -8.27 10.02 -3.95
C ASN A 15 -8.80 9.55 -2.58
N ILE A 16 -8.78 10.41 -1.54
CA ILE A 16 -9.27 10.12 -0.17
C ILE A 16 -8.72 8.83 0.48
N SER A 17 -7.65 8.25 -0.04
CA SER A 17 -7.12 6.96 0.40
C SER A 17 -6.62 6.98 1.84
N THR A 18 -6.04 8.10 2.30
CA THR A 18 -5.66 8.29 3.70
C THR A 18 -6.88 8.28 4.63
N ALA A 19 -7.98 8.92 4.25
CA ALA A 19 -9.21 8.92 5.05
C ALA A 19 -9.81 7.51 5.14
N MET A 20 -9.81 6.77 4.02
CA MET A 20 -10.24 5.36 4.00
C MET A 20 -9.34 4.49 4.87
N MET A 21 -8.01 4.65 4.79
CA MET A 21 -7.06 3.93 5.65
C MET A 21 -7.36 4.15 7.14
N TYR A 22 -7.51 5.40 7.58
CA TYR A 22 -7.87 5.69 8.97
C TYR A 22 -9.24 5.12 9.36
N SER A 23 -10.21 5.06 8.45
CA SER A 23 -11.49 4.43 8.73
C SER A 23 -11.36 2.92 9.00
N PHE A 24 -10.43 2.24 8.33
CA PHE A 24 -10.16 0.81 8.56
C PHE A 24 -9.30 0.60 9.81
N ASP A 25 -8.26 1.40 9.99
CA ASP A 25 -7.33 1.34 11.12
C ASP A 25 -8.04 1.53 12.48
N ASN A 26 -9.12 2.30 12.52
CA ASN A 26 -9.93 2.48 13.73
C ASN A 26 -10.75 1.23 14.13
N ARG A 27 -10.73 0.15 13.34
CA ARG A 27 -11.44 -1.09 13.67
C ARG A 27 -10.52 -2.05 14.42
N ARG A 28 -11.06 -2.71 15.46
CA ARG A 28 -10.31 -3.68 16.28
C ARG A 28 -9.91 -4.95 15.53
N ASP A 29 -10.62 -5.28 14.45
CA ASP A 29 -10.40 -6.48 13.64
C ASP A 29 -9.50 -6.21 12.43
N CYS A 30 -8.94 -5.01 12.30
CA CYS A 30 -8.19 -4.57 11.13
C CYS A 30 -6.76 -4.15 11.50
N PHE A 31 -5.80 -4.55 10.68
CA PHE A 31 -4.47 -3.96 10.62
C PHE A 31 -4.37 -3.14 9.33
N ALA A 32 -3.97 -1.88 9.41
CA ALA A 32 -3.79 -1.02 8.23
C ALA A 32 -2.31 -0.71 8.01
N ILE A 33 -1.87 -0.69 6.75
CA ILE A 33 -0.52 -0.24 6.35
C ILE A 33 -0.60 0.87 5.29
N ASP A 34 0.28 1.86 5.45
CA ASP A 34 0.35 3.05 4.60
C ASP A 34 1.50 2.96 3.59
N GLU A 35 1.17 2.96 2.30
CA GLU A 35 2.09 3.07 1.16
C GLU A 35 3.40 2.25 1.29
N PRO A 36 3.31 0.92 1.47
CA PRO A 36 4.46 0.07 1.78
C PRO A 36 5.56 0.08 0.71
N LEU A 37 5.21 0.40 -0.55
CA LEU A 37 6.15 0.48 -1.68
C LEU A 37 6.79 1.87 -1.86
N TYR A 38 6.48 2.86 -1.01
CA TYR A 38 6.94 4.24 -1.21
C TYR A 38 8.46 4.39 -1.10
N ALA A 39 9.09 3.72 -0.15
CA ALA A 39 10.55 3.76 -0.01
C ALA A 39 11.27 3.14 -1.22
N HIS A 40 10.76 2.02 -1.74
CA HIS A 40 11.23 1.45 -3.00
C HIS A 40 11.08 2.43 -4.16
N TYR A 41 9.90 3.03 -4.32
CA TYR A 41 9.62 4.02 -5.36
C TYR A 41 10.58 5.22 -5.31
N LEU A 42 10.83 5.78 -4.12
CA LEU A 42 11.78 6.89 -3.96
C LEU A 42 13.22 6.48 -4.28
N ALA A 43 13.64 5.30 -3.83
CA ALA A 43 14.99 4.79 -4.08
C ALA A 43 15.26 4.55 -5.57
N GLN A 44 14.28 3.99 -6.30
CA GLN A 44 14.43 3.67 -7.72
C GLN A 44 14.29 4.90 -8.63
N THR A 45 13.38 5.83 -8.31
CA THR A 45 13.13 6.99 -9.17
C THR A 45 14.08 8.16 -8.94
N GLY A 46 14.67 8.28 -7.74
CA GLY A 46 15.53 9.40 -7.38
C GLY A 46 14.81 10.76 -7.32
N ILE A 47 13.47 10.76 -7.31
CA ILE A 47 12.67 11.99 -7.24
C ILE A 47 13.06 12.78 -6.00
N GLN A 48 13.27 14.08 -6.20
CA GLN A 48 13.63 15.01 -5.13
C GLN A 48 12.39 15.36 -4.30
N HIS A 49 12.05 14.47 -3.36
CA HIS A 49 11.01 14.71 -2.38
C HIS A 49 11.63 15.14 -1.04
N PRO A 50 11.08 16.18 -0.36
CA PRO A 50 11.51 16.55 0.98
C PRO A 50 11.47 15.33 1.91
N GLY A 51 12.61 15.02 2.54
CA GLY A 51 12.71 13.87 3.45
C GLY A 51 12.84 12.50 2.79
N ALA A 52 13.00 12.38 1.47
CA ALA A 52 13.13 11.09 0.77
C ALA A 52 14.21 10.19 1.38
N GLY A 53 15.40 10.74 1.67
CA GLY A 53 16.49 9.99 2.29
C GLY A 53 16.15 9.44 3.68
N LYS A 54 15.29 10.12 4.45
CA LYS A 54 14.82 9.62 5.75
C LYS A 54 13.82 8.47 5.58
N VAL A 55 12.93 8.56 4.58
CA VAL A 55 11.96 7.50 4.26
C VAL A 55 12.71 6.25 3.80
N ILE A 56 13.63 6.38 2.84
CA ILE A 56 14.43 5.26 2.33
C ILE A 56 15.27 4.62 3.43
N ALA A 57 15.82 5.41 4.36
CA ALA A 57 16.63 4.88 5.45
C ALA A 57 15.80 4.21 6.57
N HIS A 58 14.52 4.56 6.71
CA HIS A 58 13.66 4.07 7.77
C HIS A 58 12.83 2.85 7.36
N TYR A 59 12.36 2.81 6.11
CA TYR A 59 11.49 1.77 5.59
C TYR A 59 12.23 0.82 4.63
N GLU A 60 11.70 -0.38 4.44
CA GLU A 60 12.26 -1.34 3.48
C GLU A 60 12.11 -0.82 2.04
N SER A 61 13.20 -0.85 1.28
CA SER A 61 13.27 -0.35 -0.10
C SER A 61 13.50 -1.45 -1.14
N ASP A 62 13.75 -2.67 -0.69
CA ASP A 62 13.72 -3.88 -1.52
C ASP A 62 12.26 -4.31 -1.75
N SER A 63 11.77 -4.14 -2.99
CA SER A 63 10.38 -4.45 -3.33
C SER A 63 10.03 -5.92 -3.13
N ALA A 64 10.98 -6.85 -3.31
CA ALA A 64 10.70 -8.27 -3.13
C ALA A 64 10.36 -8.58 -1.67
N LYS A 65 11.12 -8.02 -0.72
CA LYS A 65 10.84 -8.18 0.72
C LYS A 65 9.55 -7.50 1.14
N VAL A 66 9.24 -6.34 0.56
CA VAL A 66 7.96 -5.66 0.80
C VAL A 66 6.80 -6.53 0.30
N VAL A 67 6.91 -7.09 -0.91
CA VAL A 67 5.91 -8.01 -1.48
C VAL A 67 5.75 -9.26 -0.61
N ASP A 68 6.83 -9.92 -0.24
CA ASP A 68 6.82 -11.10 0.64
C ASP A 68 6.06 -10.82 1.95
N TYR A 69 6.29 -9.63 2.52
CA TYR A 69 5.56 -9.17 3.70
C TYR A 69 4.06 -9.02 3.37
N LEU A 70 3.70 -8.25 2.33
CA LEU A 70 2.31 -7.95 1.97
C LEU A 70 1.47 -9.17 1.58
N THR A 71 2.09 -10.24 1.11
CA THR A 71 1.44 -11.52 0.79
C THR A 71 1.58 -12.56 1.90
N GLY A 72 2.19 -12.19 3.02
CA GLY A 72 2.38 -13.04 4.18
C GLY A 72 1.14 -13.18 5.05
N GLN A 73 1.34 -13.59 6.30
CA GLN A 73 0.27 -13.69 7.28
C GLN A 73 -0.22 -12.30 7.69
N ILE A 74 -1.54 -12.17 7.89
CA ILE A 74 -2.15 -10.95 8.43
C ILE A 74 -1.51 -10.63 9.79
N PRO A 75 -1.00 -9.41 10.01
CA PRO A 75 -0.34 -9.06 11.26
C PRO A 75 -1.26 -9.10 12.48
N GLY A 76 -0.75 -9.64 13.58
CA GLY A 76 -1.44 -9.70 14.87
C GLY A 76 -2.64 -10.64 14.87
N ASP A 77 -3.66 -10.29 15.65
CA ASP A 77 -4.94 -11.02 15.75
C ASP A 77 -6.02 -10.47 14.80
N ALA A 78 -5.63 -9.65 13.81
CA ALA A 78 -6.56 -9.03 12.88
C ALA A 78 -7.12 -10.06 11.89
N SER A 79 -8.38 -9.88 11.50
CA SER A 79 -9.01 -10.67 10.43
C SER A 79 -9.02 -9.93 9.08
N ILE A 80 -8.74 -8.63 9.10
CA ILE A 80 -8.65 -7.77 7.91
C ILE A 80 -7.27 -7.13 7.88
N TRP A 81 -6.61 -7.21 6.72
CA TRP A 81 -5.41 -6.44 6.44
C TRP A 81 -5.69 -5.44 5.33
N TYR A 82 -5.82 -4.17 5.69
CA TYR A 82 -6.00 -3.09 4.74
C TYR A 82 -4.65 -2.52 4.30
N GLN A 83 -4.34 -2.62 3.02
CA GLN A 83 -3.10 -2.10 2.44
C GLN A 83 -3.42 -0.90 1.56
N LYS A 84 -2.99 0.30 1.96
CA LYS A 84 -3.10 1.50 1.14
C LYS A 84 -1.97 1.54 0.13
N HIS A 85 -2.31 1.46 -1.15
CA HIS A 85 -1.36 1.50 -2.25
C HIS A 85 -1.57 2.70 -3.16
N MET A 86 -0.46 3.18 -3.73
CA MET A 86 -0.46 4.17 -4.81
C MET A 86 -0.06 3.48 -6.10
N CYS A 87 -0.90 3.54 -7.13
CA CYS A 87 -0.65 2.78 -8.37
C CYS A 87 0.69 3.12 -9.03
N HIS A 88 1.14 4.38 -8.91
CA HIS A 88 2.39 4.85 -9.50
C HIS A 88 3.65 4.37 -8.75
N HIS A 89 3.51 3.68 -7.61
CA HIS A 89 4.62 3.00 -6.95
C HIS A 89 5.00 1.68 -7.64
N ILE A 90 4.12 1.14 -8.49
CA ILE A 90 4.45 0.01 -9.37
C ILE A 90 5.18 0.56 -10.59
N LEU A 91 6.50 0.36 -10.62
CA LEU A 91 7.38 0.81 -11.68
C LEU A 91 7.40 -0.18 -12.85
N PRO A 92 7.75 0.27 -14.08
CA PRO A 92 7.94 -0.63 -15.21
C PRO A 92 8.96 -1.74 -14.89
N GLY A 93 8.57 -2.99 -15.14
CA GLY A 93 9.41 -4.16 -14.89
C GLY A 93 9.29 -4.77 -13.49
N MET A 94 8.46 -4.21 -12.61
CA MET A 94 8.05 -4.89 -11.38
C MET A 94 7.08 -6.03 -11.69
N ASP A 95 7.23 -7.13 -10.96
CA ASP A 95 6.28 -8.23 -10.96
C ASP A 95 4.95 -7.81 -10.31
N THR A 96 3.86 -8.33 -10.84
CA THR A 96 2.49 -8.09 -10.37
C THR A 96 1.74 -9.38 -10.02
N ASP A 97 2.34 -10.55 -10.20
CA ASP A 97 1.69 -11.85 -9.91
C ASP A 97 1.32 -11.98 -8.42
N TRP A 98 2.07 -11.29 -7.54
CA TRP A 98 1.78 -11.20 -6.10
C TRP A 98 0.44 -10.51 -5.76
N LEU A 99 -0.19 -9.85 -6.72
CA LEU A 99 -1.52 -9.24 -6.56
C LEU A 99 -2.64 -10.29 -6.61
N ASP A 100 -2.43 -11.42 -7.28
CA ASP A 100 -3.43 -12.47 -7.49
C ASP A 100 -4.07 -13.00 -6.19
N PRO A 101 -3.32 -13.24 -5.09
CA PRO A 101 -3.93 -13.70 -3.84
C PRO A 101 -4.63 -12.59 -3.04
N LEU A 102 -4.55 -11.32 -3.45
CA LEU A 102 -5.10 -10.18 -2.71
C LEU A 102 -6.49 -9.77 -3.21
N PHE A 103 -7.31 -9.21 -2.32
CA PHE A 103 -8.54 -8.52 -2.72
C PHE A 103 -8.21 -7.11 -3.21
N ASN A 104 -8.00 -7.00 -4.52
CA ASN A 104 -7.67 -5.74 -5.17
C ASN A 104 -8.92 -4.87 -5.33
N CYS A 105 -8.87 -3.66 -4.79
CA CYS A 105 -9.91 -2.64 -4.93
C CYS A 105 -9.30 -1.33 -5.42
N PHE A 106 -10.03 -0.62 -6.29
CA PHE A 106 -9.59 0.67 -6.82
C PHE A 106 -10.47 1.79 -6.29
N LEU A 107 -9.85 2.75 -5.62
CA LEU A 107 -10.50 3.96 -5.15
C LEU A 107 -10.40 5.03 -6.24
N LEU A 108 -11.54 5.27 -6.89
CA LEU A 108 -11.69 6.19 -8.00
C LEU A 108 -12.52 7.40 -7.58
N ARG A 109 -12.20 8.56 -8.15
CA ARG A 109 -12.87 9.83 -7.91
C ARG A 109 -12.99 10.60 -9.21
N ASP A 110 -14.06 11.39 -9.34
CA ASP A 110 -14.29 12.24 -10.50
C ASP A 110 -13.04 13.12 -10.75
N PRO A 111 -12.45 13.10 -11.95
CA PRO A 111 -11.24 13.88 -12.24
C PRO A 111 -11.36 15.36 -11.90
N ARG A 112 -12.56 15.95 -11.99
CA ARG A 112 -12.80 17.37 -11.67
C ARG A 112 -12.63 17.68 -10.18
N GLU A 113 -12.76 16.68 -9.32
CA GLU A 113 -12.53 16.81 -7.88
C GLU A 113 -11.07 16.51 -7.46
N VAL A 114 -10.22 16.15 -8.42
CA VAL A 114 -8.83 15.72 -8.23
C VAL A 114 -7.84 16.74 -8.81
N LEU A 115 -8.30 17.90 -9.30
CA LEU A 115 -7.48 18.96 -9.90
C LEU A 115 -6.73 19.82 -8.87
#